data_AF-A0A379EZS7-F1
#
_entry.id   AF-A0A379EZS7-F1
#
_cell.length_a   1.000
_cell.length_b   1.000
_cell.length_c   1.000
_cell.angle_alpha   90.00
_cell.angle_beta   90.00
_cell.angle_gamma   90.00
#
_symmetry.space_group_name_H-M   'P 1'
#
loop_
_entity.id
_entity.type
_entity.pdbx_description
1 polymer ?
#
loop_
_entity_poly.entity_id
_entity_poly.type
_entity_poly.pdbx_seq_one_letter_code
_entity_poly.pdbx_strand_id
1 'polypeptide(L)'
;MKKVNILIIFSLGWIVGLILSDLNFFFYDNKFNIFELLYFICNALLTIYIAYIISQSIESKKGEKGIIIEKANEIDELLKDLQNKFVERNGKYTINNLTIVGQSKVINMIINQTRKSVKKYYKDIEDSDDFKQINIRKLVRICTNSQPGKEDVIKCENDIWTYSPDKYVEIINELQRLRELCYLNKLVLNKA
;
A
#
# COMPACT_ATOMS: atom_id res chain seq x y z
N MET A 1 -8.26 -9.89 21.20
CA MET A 1 -9.64 -10.34 20.87
C MET A 1 -10.16 -11.46 21.79
N LYS A 2 -9.97 -11.44 23.12
CA LYS A 2 -10.48 -12.51 24.02
C LYS A 2 -11.60 -12.09 24.97
N LYS A 3 -11.75 -10.79 25.29
CA LYS A 3 -12.69 -10.32 26.33
C LYS A 3 -14.11 -10.03 25.82
N VAL A 4 -14.26 -9.63 24.55
CA VAL A 4 -15.59 -9.28 23.97
C VAL A 4 -16.46 -10.53 23.77
N ASN A 5 -15.87 -11.68 23.42
CA ASN A 5 -16.62 -12.93 23.24
C ASN A 5 -17.20 -13.47 24.56
N ILE A 6 -16.52 -13.27 25.70
CA ILE A 6 -16.98 -13.79 27.00
C ILE A 6 -18.23 -13.04 27.46
N LEU A 7 -18.29 -11.72 27.30
CA LEU A 7 -19.45 -10.91 27.67
C LEU A 7 -20.69 -11.23 26.84
N ILE A 8 -20.51 -11.49 25.54
CA ILE A 8 -21.59 -11.87 24.62
C ILE A 8 -22.10 -13.28 24.94
N ILE A 9 -21.18 -14.25 25.15
CA ILE A 9 -21.55 -15.62 25.52
C ILE A 9 -22.22 -15.65 26.90
N PHE A 10 -21.75 -14.86 27.85
CA PHE A 10 -22.33 -14.77 29.18
C PHE A 10 -23.73 -14.15 29.15
N SER A 11 -23.93 -13.07 28.38
CA SER A 11 -25.26 -12.45 28.24
C SER A 11 -26.25 -13.36 27.51
N LEU A 12 -25.83 -14.06 26.45
CA LEU A 12 -26.64 -15.09 25.79
C LEU A 12 -26.97 -16.26 26.72
N GLY A 13 -25.98 -16.75 27.47
CA GLY A 13 -26.17 -17.81 28.46
C GLY A 13 -27.08 -17.38 29.61
N TRP A 14 -27.04 -16.12 30.02
CA TRP A 14 -27.92 -15.55 31.04
C TRP A 14 -29.36 -15.41 30.55
N ILE A 15 -29.57 -14.98 29.31
CA ILE A 15 -30.90 -14.93 28.68
C ILE A 15 -31.49 -16.34 28.57
N VAL A 16 -30.71 -17.31 28.09
CA VAL A 16 -31.13 -18.72 28.01
C VAL A 16 -31.40 -19.31 29.40
N GLY A 17 -30.56 -18.97 30.39
CA GLY A 17 -30.73 -19.39 31.78
C GLY A 17 -32.00 -18.84 32.43
N LEU A 18 -32.33 -17.56 32.19
CA LEU A 18 -33.58 -16.95 32.64
C LEU A 18 -34.81 -17.60 32.00
N ILE A 19 -34.73 -17.96 30.71
CA ILE A 19 -35.80 -18.67 30.00
C ILE A 19 -36.01 -20.09 30.57
N LEU A 20 -34.93 -20.76 31.00
CA LEU A 20 -34.98 -22.12 31.56
C LEU A 20 -35.30 -22.16 33.07
N SER A 21 -34.96 -21.13 33.84
CA SER A 21 -35.25 -21.09 35.29
C SER A 21 -36.75 -20.94 35.59
N ASP A 22 -37.51 -20.37 34.65
CA ASP A 22 -38.96 -20.21 34.73
C ASP A 22 -39.72 -21.33 33.98
N LEU A 23 -39.31 -22.58 34.14
CA LEU A 23 -40.04 -23.74 33.60
C LEU A 23 -41.49 -23.85 34.12
N ASN A 24 -41.82 -23.19 35.24
CA ASN A 24 -43.19 -23.06 35.74
C ASN A 24 -44.01 -21.95 35.04
N PHE A 25 -43.37 -21.04 34.29
CA PHE A 25 -44.06 -20.07 33.43
C PHE A 25 -44.49 -20.69 32.10
N PHE A 26 -43.82 -21.77 31.67
CA PHE A 26 -44.14 -22.49 30.42
C PHE A 26 -45.44 -23.30 30.46
N PHE A 27 -46.00 -23.56 31.64
CA PHE A 27 -47.28 -24.27 31.78
C PHE A 27 -48.51 -23.34 31.84
N TYR A 28 -48.36 -22.01 31.88
CA TYR A 28 -49.51 -21.11 32.11
C TYR A 28 -49.89 -20.14 30.99
N ASP A 29 -49.08 -19.95 29.93
CA ASP A 29 -49.63 -19.36 28.70
C ASP A 29 -48.77 -19.72 27.49
N ASN A 30 -49.31 -20.60 26.65
CA ASN A 30 -48.64 -21.27 25.54
C ASN A 30 -48.40 -20.29 24.38
N LYS A 31 -47.46 -19.34 24.52
CA LYS A 31 -47.19 -18.29 23.51
C LYS A 31 -45.74 -18.13 23.07
N PHE A 32 -44.78 -18.87 23.64
CA PHE A 32 -43.41 -18.84 23.14
C PHE A 32 -43.00 -20.22 22.63
N ASN A 33 -42.94 -20.36 21.32
CA ASN A 33 -42.74 -21.64 20.67
C ASN A 33 -41.25 -22.03 20.75
N ILE A 34 -40.93 -23.26 21.18
CA ILE A 34 -39.53 -23.75 21.27
C ILE A 34 -38.78 -23.61 19.93
N PHE A 35 -39.51 -23.68 18.82
CA PHE A 35 -38.99 -23.46 17.46
C PHE A 35 -38.61 -21.99 17.21
N GLU A 36 -39.30 -21.02 17.81
CA GLU A 36 -38.95 -19.59 17.72
C GLU A 36 -37.65 -19.30 18.47
N LEU A 37 -37.45 -19.92 19.64
CA LEU A 37 -36.19 -19.81 20.39
C LEU A 37 -35.02 -20.39 19.59
N LEU A 38 -35.19 -21.56 18.98
CA LEU A 38 -34.16 -22.20 18.17
C LEU A 38 -33.84 -21.37 16.91
N TYR A 39 -34.88 -20.83 16.25
CA TYR A 39 -34.73 -19.91 15.12
C TYR A 39 -33.99 -18.62 15.52
N PHE A 40 -34.29 -18.05 16.69
CA PHE A 40 -33.60 -16.88 17.23
C PHE A 40 -32.12 -17.16 17.47
N ILE A 41 -31.79 -18.28 18.10
CA ILE A 41 -30.38 -18.68 18.34
C ILE A 41 -29.65 -18.91 17.02
N CYS A 42 -30.25 -19.61 16.07
CA CYS A 42 -29.66 -19.84 14.75
C CYS A 42 -29.41 -18.53 13.99
N ASN A 43 -30.36 -17.57 14.02
CA ASN A 43 -30.18 -16.26 13.40
C ASN A 43 -29.10 -15.43 14.10
N ALA A 44 -29.04 -15.47 15.42
CA ALA A 44 -27.98 -14.80 16.17
C ALA A 44 -26.59 -15.34 15.78
N LEU A 45 -26.44 -16.67 15.71
CA LEU A 45 -25.19 -17.31 15.27
C LEU A 45 -24.84 -16.98 13.81
N LEU A 46 -25.82 -16.99 12.91
CA LEU A 46 -25.63 -16.63 11.50
C LEU A 46 -25.18 -15.17 11.36
N THR A 47 -25.80 -14.26 12.11
CA THR A 47 -25.45 -12.83 12.11
C THR A 47 -24.02 -12.62 12.61
N ILE A 48 -23.64 -13.28 13.71
CA ILE A 48 -22.26 -13.24 14.23
C ILE A 48 -21.27 -13.79 13.19
N TYR A 49 -21.62 -14.88 12.51
CA TYR A 49 -20.78 -15.49 11.48
C TYR A 49 -20.57 -14.57 10.27
N ILE A 50 -21.65 -13.95 9.77
CA ILE A 50 -21.58 -12.98 8.68
C ILE A 50 -20.73 -11.77 9.09
N ALA A 51 -20.96 -11.22 10.28
CA ALA A 51 -20.17 -10.11 10.80
C ALA A 51 -18.67 -10.46 10.90
N TYR A 52 -18.35 -11.69 11.30
CA TYR A 52 -16.97 -12.18 11.35
C TYR A 52 -16.32 -12.25 9.96
N ILE A 53 -17.01 -12.82 8.97
CA ILE A 53 -16.51 -12.88 7.59
C ILE A 53 -16.28 -11.48 7.03
N ILE A 54 -17.23 -10.56 7.24
CA ILE A 54 -17.11 -9.17 6.79
C ILE A 54 -15.90 -8.52 7.47
N SER A 55 -15.73 -8.70 8.78
CA SER A 55 -14.59 -8.16 9.52
C SER A 55 -13.25 -8.69 8.99
N GLN A 56 -13.13 -10.00 8.74
CA GLN A 56 -11.93 -10.57 8.15
C GLN A 56 -11.64 -10.03 6.76
N SER A 57 -12.66 -9.90 5.91
CA SER A 57 -12.49 -9.35 4.56
C SER A 57 -12.06 -7.89 4.57
N ILE A 58 -12.58 -7.08 5.49
CA ILE A 58 -12.15 -5.69 5.66
C ILE A 58 -10.70 -5.63 6.15
N GLU A 59 -10.32 -6.48 7.10
CA GLU A 59 -8.97 -6.52 7.64
C GLU A 59 -7.94 -6.98 6.61
N SER A 60 -8.26 -7.99 5.79
CA SER A 60 -7.39 -8.43 4.69
C SER A 60 -7.20 -7.34 3.64
N LYS A 61 -8.27 -6.66 3.23
CA LYS A 61 -8.19 -5.53 2.28
C LYS A 61 -7.33 -4.39 2.83
N LYS A 62 -7.48 -4.06 4.13
CA LYS A 62 -6.61 -3.07 4.81
C LYS A 62 -5.16 -3.50 4.83
N GLY A 63 -4.87 -4.78 5.09
CA GLY A 63 -3.52 -5.34 5.05
C GLY A 63 -2.89 -5.24 3.65
N GLU A 64 -3.64 -5.64 2.62
CA GLU A 64 -3.19 -5.57 1.21
C GLU A 64 -2.90 -4.12 0.77
N LYS A 65 -3.79 -3.18 1.13
CA LYS A 65 -3.57 -1.74 0.92
C LYS A 65 -2.30 -1.24 1.60
N GLY A 66 -2.08 -1.66 2.85
CA GLY A 66 -0.89 -1.30 3.62
C GLY A 66 0.41 -1.70 2.92
N ILE A 67 0.48 -2.93 2.40
CA ILE A 67 1.66 -3.45 1.69
C ILE A 67 1.96 -2.63 0.42
N ILE A 68 0.94 -2.24 -0.34
CA ILE A 68 1.14 -1.43 -1.56
C ILE A 68 1.67 -0.03 -1.21
N ILE A 69 1.12 0.58 -0.15
CA ILE A 69 1.57 1.89 0.34
C ILE A 69 3.02 1.81 0.85
N GLU A 70 3.36 0.75 1.58
CA GLU A 70 4.72 0.49 2.06
C GLU A 70 5.70 0.37 0.88
N LYS A 71 5.35 -0.38 -0.17
CA LYS A 71 6.17 -0.48 -1.39
C LYS A 71 6.33 0.87 -2.10
N ALA A 72 5.31 1.74 -2.05
CA ALA A 72 5.43 3.10 -2.56
C ALA A 72 6.29 4.01 -1.66
N ASN A 73 6.38 3.76 -0.36
CA ASN A 73 7.32 4.43 0.55
C ASN A 73 8.75 3.98 0.25
N GLU A 74 8.97 2.67 0.06
CA GLU A 74 10.27 2.12 -0.31
C GLU A 74 10.82 2.76 -1.60
N ILE A 75 9.98 2.98 -2.61
CA ILE A 75 10.38 3.69 -3.84
C ILE A 75 10.80 5.14 -3.55
N ASP A 76 10.02 5.87 -2.74
CA ASP A 76 10.32 7.27 -2.40
C ASP A 76 11.63 7.40 -1.60
N GLU A 77 11.88 6.48 -0.67
CA GLU A 77 13.14 6.41 0.07
C GLU A 77 14.33 6.11 -0.83
N LEU A 78 14.21 5.17 -1.76
CA LEU A 78 15.27 4.87 -2.73
C LEU A 78 15.56 6.05 -3.67
N LEU A 79 14.53 6.80 -4.07
CA LEU A 79 14.70 8.03 -4.87
C LEU A 79 15.40 9.13 -4.06
N LYS A 80 15.06 9.27 -2.77
CA LYS A 80 15.72 10.21 -1.86
C LYS A 80 17.17 9.82 -1.58
N ASP A 81 17.45 8.53 -1.40
CA ASP A 81 18.82 8.02 -1.24
C ASP A 81 19.65 8.26 -2.50
N LEU A 82 19.08 8.04 -3.69
CA LEU A 82 19.75 8.35 -4.95
C LEU A 82 20.08 9.85 -5.07
N GLN A 83 19.16 10.73 -4.66
CA GLN A 83 19.38 12.18 -4.61
C GLN A 83 20.55 12.55 -3.67
N ASN A 84 20.65 11.91 -2.50
CA ASN A 84 21.67 12.21 -1.51
C ASN A 84 23.07 11.69 -1.89
N LYS A 85 23.17 10.79 -2.88
CA LYS A 85 24.44 10.20 -3.32
C LYS A 85 25.22 11.04 -4.33
N PHE A 86 24.66 12.16 -4.77
CA PHE A 86 25.38 13.13 -5.59
C PHE A 86 26.37 13.91 -4.73
N VAL A 87 27.62 13.96 -5.16
CA VAL A 87 28.69 14.69 -4.47
C VAL A 87 29.13 15.86 -5.35
N GLU A 88 29.06 17.07 -4.81
CA GLU A 88 29.60 18.26 -5.46
C GLU A 88 31.13 18.30 -5.33
N ARG A 89 31.82 18.45 -6.47
CA ARG A 89 33.27 18.64 -6.56
C ARG A 89 33.57 19.66 -7.65
N ASN A 90 34.26 20.74 -7.29
CA ASN A 90 34.71 21.79 -8.22
C ASN A 90 33.56 22.36 -9.09
N GLY A 91 32.39 22.62 -8.49
CA GLY A 91 31.21 23.15 -9.20
C GLY A 91 30.54 22.17 -10.17
N LYS A 92 30.91 20.88 -10.11
CA LYS A 92 30.28 19.79 -10.86
C LYS A 92 29.74 18.74 -9.90
N TYR A 93 28.70 18.02 -10.31
CA TYR A 93 28.08 16.97 -9.50
C TYR A 93 28.55 15.61 -9.98
N THR A 94 28.91 14.72 -9.04
CA THR A 94 29.47 13.41 -9.36
C THR A 94 28.72 12.29 -8.67
N ILE A 95 28.56 11.16 -9.34
CA ILE A 95 27.96 9.94 -8.78
C ILE A 95 28.46 8.70 -9.52
N ASN A 96 28.57 7.60 -8.79
CA ASN A 96 29.03 6.32 -9.35
C ASN A 96 27.96 5.73 -10.30
N ASN A 97 28.41 5.24 -11.46
CA ASN A 97 27.59 4.57 -12.47
C ASN A 97 26.82 3.37 -11.90
N LEU A 98 27.46 2.56 -11.05
CA LEU A 98 26.83 1.42 -10.37
C LEU A 98 25.67 1.87 -9.49
N THR A 99 25.77 3.05 -8.87
CA THR A 99 24.69 3.62 -8.06
C THR A 99 23.50 3.99 -8.94
N ILE A 100 23.70 4.75 -10.02
CA ILE A 100 22.62 5.17 -10.91
C ILE A 100 21.93 3.97 -11.54
N VAL A 101 22.69 3.09 -12.19
CA VAL A 101 22.12 1.96 -12.95
C VAL A 101 21.58 0.90 -11.99
N GLY A 102 22.30 0.61 -10.91
CA GLY A 102 21.91 -0.39 -9.91
C GLY A 102 20.64 0.01 -9.16
N GLN A 103 20.60 1.22 -8.59
CA GLN A 103 19.40 1.68 -7.87
C GLN A 103 18.21 1.86 -8.80
N SER A 104 18.42 2.36 -10.02
CA SER A 104 17.34 2.47 -11.01
C SER A 104 16.75 1.11 -11.37
N LYS A 105 17.55 0.04 -11.44
CA LYS A 105 17.06 -1.34 -11.65
C LYS A 105 16.20 -1.81 -10.48
N VAL A 106 16.65 -1.61 -9.25
CA VAL A 106 15.91 -2.00 -8.03
C VAL A 106 14.59 -1.24 -7.98
N ILE A 107 14.60 0.07 -8.16
CA ILE A 107 13.39 0.90 -8.18
C ILE A 107 12.44 0.44 -9.30
N ASN A 108 12.94 0.17 -10.50
CA ASN A 108 12.11 -0.34 -11.60
C ASN A 108 11.48 -1.71 -11.26
N MET A 109 12.20 -2.60 -10.57
CA MET A 109 11.66 -3.88 -10.12
C MET A 109 10.50 -3.67 -9.13
N ILE A 110 10.67 -2.81 -8.13
CA ILE A 110 9.64 -2.53 -7.13
C ILE A 110 8.43 -1.86 -7.78
N ILE A 111 8.63 -0.87 -8.67
CA ILE A 111 7.53 -0.25 -9.44
C ILE A 111 6.72 -1.31 -10.19
N ASN A 112 7.38 -2.25 -10.86
CA ASN A 112 6.68 -3.30 -11.61
C ASN A 112 5.93 -4.28 -10.69
N GLN A 113 6.48 -4.60 -9.53
CA GLN A 113 5.79 -5.43 -8.53
C GLN A 113 4.56 -4.70 -7.98
N THR A 114 4.71 -3.44 -7.56
CA THR A 114 3.62 -2.60 -7.08
C THR A 114 2.51 -2.48 -8.12
N ARG A 115 2.87 -2.26 -9.39
CA ARG A 115 1.90 -2.21 -10.49
C ARG A 115 1.12 -3.53 -10.65
N LYS A 116 1.82 -4.68 -10.60
CA LYS A 116 1.15 -5.99 -10.67
C LYS A 116 0.19 -6.20 -9.49
N SER A 117 0.56 -5.74 -8.30
CA SER A 117 -0.31 -5.80 -7.12
C SER A 117 -1.53 -4.90 -7.28
N VAL A 118 -1.36 -3.63 -7.69
CA VAL A 118 -2.49 -2.73 -7.96
C VAL A 118 -3.43 -3.32 -9.03
N LYS A 119 -2.89 -3.85 -10.12
CA LYS A 119 -3.67 -4.52 -11.17
C LYS A 119 -4.47 -5.73 -10.68
N LYS A 120 -3.96 -6.45 -9.68
CA LYS A 120 -4.60 -7.67 -9.16
C LYS A 120 -5.71 -7.34 -8.16
N TYR A 121 -5.47 -6.36 -7.28
CA TYR A 121 -6.33 -6.09 -6.12
C TYR A 121 -7.20 -4.83 -6.28
N TYR A 122 -6.83 -3.91 -7.17
CA TYR A 122 -7.43 -2.60 -7.34
C TYR A 122 -7.55 -2.22 -8.84
N LYS A 123 -8.16 -3.10 -9.66
CA LYS A 123 -8.33 -2.85 -11.11
C LYS A 123 -9.02 -1.52 -11.40
N ASP A 124 -10.07 -1.22 -10.65
CA ASP A 124 -10.87 -0.01 -10.80
C ASP A 124 -10.04 1.27 -10.56
N ILE A 125 -8.94 1.17 -9.81
CA ILE A 125 -8.00 2.28 -9.59
C ILE A 125 -6.97 2.36 -10.71
N GLU A 126 -6.47 1.24 -11.24
CA GLU A 126 -5.50 1.27 -12.35
C GLU A 126 -6.12 1.91 -13.62
N ASP A 127 -7.41 1.67 -13.84
CA ASP A 127 -8.15 2.24 -14.97
C ASP A 127 -8.61 3.68 -14.72
N SER A 128 -8.40 4.23 -13.52
CA SER A 128 -8.70 5.63 -13.21
C SER A 128 -7.61 6.57 -13.74
N ASP A 129 -8.03 7.73 -14.27
CA ASP A 129 -7.11 8.78 -14.73
C ASP A 129 -6.22 9.35 -13.61
N ASP A 130 -6.64 9.13 -12.35
CA ASP A 130 -5.96 9.62 -11.15
C ASP A 130 -4.71 8.80 -10.81
N PHE A 131 -4.64 7.52 -11.21
CA PHE A 131 -3.46 6.68 -10.98
C PHE A 131 -2.41 6.87 -12.08
N LYS A 132 -1.28 7.48 -11.75
CA LYS A 132 -0.22 7.80 -12.72
C LYS A 132 0.86 6.73 -12.76
N GLN A 133 1.19 6.26 -13.97
CA GLN A 133 2.28 5.30 -14.14
C GLN A 133 3.64 5.95 -13.87
N ILE A 134 4.40 5.35 -12.94
CA ILE A 134 5.76 5.76 -12.61
C ILE A 134 6.72 5.07 -13.61
N ASN A 135 7.58 5.86 -14.26
CA ASN A 135 8.55 5.34 -15.24
C ASN A 135 9.94 5.90 -14.99
N ILE A 136 10.82 5.06 -14.46
CA ILE A 136 12.20 5.46 -14.15
C ILE A 136 13.16 5.42 -15.34
N ARG A 137 12.77 4.85 -16.49
CA ARG A 137 13.62 4.82 -17.69
C ARG A 137 13.95 6.22 -18.19
N LYS A 138 13.02 7.17 -18.01
CA LYS A 138 13.25 8.57 -18.38
C LYS A 138 14.38 9.17 -17.55
N LEU A 139 14.35 8.96 -16.23
CA LEU A 139 15.42 9.37 -15.32
C LEU A 139 16.76 8.75 -15.73
N VAL A 140 16.81 7.43 -15.95
CA VAL A 140 18.03 6.74 -16.39
C VAL A 140 18.60 7.38 -17.65
N ARG A 141 17.75 7.62 -18.66
CA ARG A 141 18.18 8.28 -19.90
C ARG A 141 18.73 9.68 -19.66
N ILE A 142 18.11 10.48 -18.78
CA ILE A 142 18.61 11.82 -18.45
C ILE A 142 20.00 11.72 -17.79
N CYS A 143 20.23 10.72 -16.96
CA CYS A 143 21.51 10.51 -16.29
C CYS A 143 22.60 9.91 -17.21
N THR A 144 22.26 9.09 -18.21
CA THR A 144 23.26 8.34 -18.99
C THR A 144 23.43 8.80 -20.45
N ASN A 145 22.58 9.70 -20.95
CA ASN A 145 22.64 10.14 -22.34
C ASN A 145 23.71 11.22 -22.54
N SER A 146 24.95 10.82 -22.78
CA SER A 146 25.98 11.71 -23.32
C SER A 146 25.83 11.83 -24.85
N GLN A 147 25.59 13.04 -25.34
CA GLN A 147 25.59 13.31 -26.77
C GLN A 147 27.02 13.68 -27.22
N PRO A 148 27.53 13.16 -28.35
CA PRO A 148 28.81 13.59 -28.89
C PRO A 148 28.77 15.11 -29.17
N GLY A 149 29.75 15.84 -28.64
CA GLY A 149 29.82 17.31 -28.73
C GLY A 149 29.23 18.09 -27.55
N LYS A 150 28.72 17.43 -26.51
CA LYS A 150 28.25 18.05 -25.24
C LYS A 150 28.95 17.46 -24.00
N GLU A 151 30.25 17.22 -24.11
CA GLU A 151 31.05 16.60 -23.04
C GLU A 151 31.12 17.45 -21.75
N ASP A 152 30.86 18.76 -21.87
CA ASP A 152 30.79 19.66 -20.72
C ASP A 152 29.54 19.46 -19.84
N VAL A 153 28.50 18.81 -20.39
CA VAL A 153 27.19 18.64 -19.74
C VAL A 153 27.11 17.31 -18.97
N ILE A 154 27.56 16.22 -19.60
CA ILE A 154 27.65 14.88 -19.01
C ILE A 154 28.95 14.25 -19.48
N LYS A 155 29.74 13.77 -18.51
CA LYS A 155 30.95 13.00 -18.76
C LYS A 155 30.97 11.73 -17.91
N CYS A 156 31.41 10.62 -18.47
CA CYS A 156 31.68 9.39 -17.73
C CYS A 156 33.17 9.09 -17.80
N GLU A 157 33.86 9.09 -16.66
CA GLU A 157 35.27 8.73 -16.55
C GLU A 157 35.44 7.77 -15.37
N ASN A 158 36.12 6.63 -15.59
CA ASN A 158 36.38 5.62 -14.55
C ASN A 158 35.13 5.22 -13.73
N ASP A 159 34.00 4.95 -14.41
CA ASP A 159 32.70 4.63 -13.81
C ASP A 159 32.09 5.73 -12.91
N ILE A 160 32.58 6.96 -13.02
CA ILE A 160 32.03 8.13 -12.34
C ILE A 160 31.38 9.03 -13.39
N TRP A 161 30.07 9.25 -13.22
CA TRP A 161 29.36 10.25 -13.98
C TRP A 161 29.57 11.62 -13.35
N THR A 162 29.91 12.61 -14.18
CA THR A 162 30.07 14.01 -13.82
C THR A 162 29.07 14.84 -14.62
N TYR A 163 28.36 15.72 -13.92
CA TYR A 163 27.27 16.53 -14.45
C TYR A 163 27.57 18.01 -14.29
N SER A 164 27.18 18.81 -15.29
CA SER A 164 27.08 20.26 -15.12
C SER A 164 25.96 20.63 -14.13
N PRO A 165 25.99 21.84 -13.53
CA PRO A 165 24.93 22.30 -12.64
C PRO A 165 23.53 22.26 -13.27
N ASP A 166 23.40 22.72 -14.51
CA ASP A 166 22.12 22.71 -15.23
C ASP A 166 21.57 21.30 -15.41
N LYS A 167 22.47 20.34 -15.71
CA LYS A 167 22.07 18.95 -15.89
C LYS A 167 21.69 18.30 -14.57
N TYR A 168 22.39 18.63 -13.49
CA TYR A 168 22.03 18.19 -12.16
C TYR A 168 20.63 18.69 -11.76
N VAL A 169 20.30 19.96 -12.04
CA VAL A 169 18.94 20.50 -11.81
C VAL A 169 17.88 19.72 -12.59
N GLU A 170 18.15 19.36 -13.85
CA GLU A 170 17.24 18.51 -14.64
C GLU A 170 17.01 17.13 -13.99
N ILE A 171 18.08 16.51 -13.48
CA ILE A 171 18.02 15.22 -12.78
C ILE A 171 17.20 15.35 -11.49
N ILE A 172 17.45 16.37 -10.68
CA ILE A 172 16.73 16.61 -9.43
C ILE A 172 15.25 16.87 -9.69
N ASN A 173 14.91 17.66 -10.70
CA ASN A 173 13.52 17.92 -11.08
C ASN A 173 12.79 16.63 -11.49
N GLU A 174 13.45 15.75 -12.26
CA GLU A 174 12.85 14.47 -12.64
C GLU A 174 12.72 13.51 -11.45
N LEU A 175 13.70 13.49 -10.52
CA LEU A 175 13.59 12.75 -9.26
C LEU A 175 12.40 13.23 -8.44
N GLN A 176 12.25 14.55 -8.28
CA GLN A 176 11.15 15.14 -7.53
C GLN A 176 9.80 14.84 -8.18
N ARG A 177 9.71 14.92 -9.51
CA ARG A 177 8.51 14.50 -10.27
C ARG A 177 8.12 13.06 -9.97
N LEU A 178 9.08 12.12 -9.93
CA LEU A 178 8.81 10.72 -9.62
C LEU A 178 8.30 10.54 -8.19
N ARG A 179 8.86 11.29 -7.23
CA ARG A 179 8.42 11.27 -5.82
C ARG A 179 7.01 11.84 -5.65
N GLU A 180 6.67 12.90 -6.37
CA GLU A 180 5.31 13.46 -6.42
C GLU A 180 4.31 12.44 -6.96
N LEU A 181 4.66 11.72 -8.03
CA LEU A 181 3.83 10.63 -8.55
C LEU A 181 3.63 9.51 -7.51
N CYS A 182 4.68 9.13 -6.77
CA CYS A 182 4.54 8.18 -5.66
C CYS A 182 3.57 8.69 -4.60
N TYR A 183 3.63 9.98 -4.24
CA TYR A 183 2.75 10.58 -3.26
C TYR A 183 1.29 10.63 -3.73
N LEU A 184 1.04 11.07 -4.96
CA LEU A 184 -0.30 11.11 -5.55
C LEU A 184 -0.92 9.71 -5.61
N ASN A 185 -0.17 8.71 -6.05
CA ASN A 185 -0.65 7.33 -6.08
C ASN A 185 -0.99 6.80 -4.67
N LYS A 186 -0.21 7.17 -3.64
CA LYS A 186 -0.55 6.84 -2.24
C LYS A 186 -1.87 7.49 -1.81
N LEU A 187 -2.11 8.75 -2.18
CA LEU A 187 -3.36 9.44 -1.87
C LEU A 187 -4.56 8.77 -2.54
N VAL A 188 -4.45 8.40 -3.81
CA VAL A 188 -5.51 7.70 -4.55
C VAL A 188 -5.80 6.35 -3.89
N LEU A 189 -4.77 5.56 -3.60
CA LEU A 189 -4.91 4.27 -2.90
C LEU A 189 -5.49 4.44 -1.50
N ASN A 190 -5.20 5.55 -0.81
CA ASN A 190 -5.77 5.85 0.51
C ASN A 190 -7.26 6.22 0.45
N LYS A 191 -7.73 6.82 -0.63
CA LYS A 191 -9.14 7.19 -0.81
C LYS A 191 -10.04 6.03 -1.24
N ALA A 192 -9.48 5.03 -1.92
CA ALA A 192 -10.18 3.81 -2.28
C ALA A 192 -10.26 2.81 -1.12
#